data_AF-A0A497ENY2-F1
#
_entry.id   AF-A0A497ENY2-F1
#
_cell.length_a   1.000
_cell.length_b   1.000
_cell.length_c   1.000
_cell.angle_alpha   90.00
_cell.angle_beta   90.00
_cell.angle_gamma   90.00
#
_symmetry.space_group_name_H-M   'P 1'
#
loop_
_entity.id
_entity.type
_entity.pdbx_description
1 polymer ?
#
loop_
_entity_poly.entity_id
_entity_poly.type
_entity_poly.pdbx_seq_one_letter_code
_entity_poly.pdbx_strand_id
1 'polypeptide(L)'
;MPKRSLARVNDVEEIVPGKVWKVRGRSELGDRDGYYIVKLVDLKGLKRYVCSCQDPSKPFSLRRAREGCSHIGAVIAYRRMKGEDRY
;
A
#
# COMPACT_ATOMS: atom_id res chain seq x y z
N MET A 1 13.52 2.50 2.76
CA MET A 1 12.33 2.11 1.96
C MET A 1 12.78 1.26 0.77
N PRO A 2 12.10 0.17 0.40
CA PRO A 2 12.49 -0.67 -0.74
C PRO A 2 12.38 0.07 -2.09
N LYS A 3 13.30 -0.18 -3.03
CA LYS A 3 13.33 0.46 -4.38
C LYS A 3 11.99 0.36 -5.12
N ARG A 4 11.31 -0.80 -5.03
CA ARG A 4 9.99 -1.04 -5.67
C ARG A 4 8.86 -0.19 -5.09
N SER A 5 8.95 0.19 -3.81
CA SER A 5 7.95 1.04 -3.17
C SER A 5 8.07 2.48 -3.67
N LEU A 6 9.30 2.98 -3.79
CA LEU A 6 9.57 4.34 -4.28
C LEU A 6 9.17 4.52 -5.76
N ALA A 7 9.41 3.49 -6.58
CA ALA A 7 9.00 3.49 -7.99
C ALA A 7 7.47 3.67 -8.19
N ARG A 8 6.68 3.36 -7.16
CA ARG A 8 5.21 3.41 -7.17
C ARG A 8 4.62 4.65 -6.52
N VAL A 9 5.43 5.54 -5.93
CA VAL A 9 4.92 6.67 -5.14
C VAL A 9 4.05 7.62 -5.98
N ASN A 10 4.46 7.86 -7.22
CA ASN A 10 3.71 8.71 -8.14
C ASN A 10 2.41 8.06 -8.65
N ASP A 11 2.19 6.78 -8.36
CA ASP A 11 0.97 6.04 -8.71
C ASP A 11 -0.04 5.97 -7.56
N VAL A 12 0.28 6.61 -6.43
CA VAL A 12 -0.59 6.68 -5.26
C VAL A 12 -1.57 7.83 -5.44
N GLU A 13 -2.85 7.51 -5.33
CA GLU A 13 -3.95 8.46 -5.32
C GLU A 13 -4.70 8.31 -3.99
N GLU A 14 -4.84 9.40 -3.24
CA GLU A 14 -5.64 9.38 -2.03
C GLU A 14 -7.13 9.46 -2.37
N ILE A 15 -7.89 8.48 -1.89
CA ILE A 15 -9.33 8.36 -2.16
C ILE A 15 -10.15 8.82 -0.94
N VAL A 16 -9.69 8.49 0.26
CA VAL A 16 -10.26 8.97 1.51
C VAL A 16 -9.12 9.57 2.33
N PRO A 17 -9.14 10.89 2.59
CA PRO A 17 -8.07 11.58 3.32
C PRO A 17 -7.64 10.86 4.60
N GLY A 18 -6.35 10.55 4.70
CA GLY A 18 -5.73 9.91 5.86
C GLY A 18 -6.15 8.45 6.12
N LYS A 19 -6.98 7.84 5.27
CA LYS A 19 -7.55 6.50 5.52
C LYS A 19 -7.39 5.52 4.36
N VAL A 20 -7.60 5.96 3.11
CA VAL A 20 -7.66 5.04 1.95
C VAL A 20 -6.92 5.62 0.76
N TRP A 21 -6.05 4.81 0.18
CA TRP A 21 -5.29 5.14 -1.02
C TRP A 21 -5.46 4.05 -2.08
N LYS A 22 -5.53 4.47 -3.33
CA LYS A 22 -5.47 3.62 -4.51
C LYS A 22 -4.05 3.69 -5.06
N VAL A 23 -3.46 2.55 -5.37
CA VAL A 23 -2.15 2.44 -6.00
C VAL A 23 -2.33 1.79 -7.36
N ARG A 24 -1.90 2.44 -8.44
CA ARG A 24 -1.97 1.84 -9.78
C ARG A 24 -1.09 0.57 -9.84
N GLY A 25 -1.65 -0.48 -10.44
CA GLY A 25 -0.91 -1.70 -10.72
C GLY A 25 0.06 -1.49 -11.89
N ARG A 26 1.24 -2.10 -11.78
CA ARG A 26 2.32 -2.08 -12.76
C ARG A 26 2.75 -3.51 -13.07
N SER A 27 2.42 -4.00 -14.26
CA SER A 27 2.79 -5.35 -14.70
C SER A 27 4.30 -5.54 -14.75
N GLU A 28 5.06 -4.48 -15.07
CA GLU A 28 6.53 -4.47 -15.07
C GLU A 28 7.12 -4.66 -13.65
N LEU A 29 6.33 -4.38 -12.62
CA LEU A 29 6.67 -4.64 -11.22
C LEU A 29 5.95 -5.88 -10.67
N GLY A 30 5.44 -6.77 -11.53
CA GLY A 30 4.86 -8.07 -11.16
C GLY A 30 3.44 -8.01 -10.60
N ASP A 31 2.70 -6.93 -10.87
CA ASP A 31 1.29 -6.85 -10.48
C ASP A 31 0.39 -7.61 -11.43
N ARG A 32 -0.72 -8.11 -10.87
CA ARG A 32 -1.75 -8.86 -11.62
C ARG A 32 -3.05 -8.08 -11.75
N ASP A 33 -3.27 -7.11 -10.88
CA ASP A 33 -4.47 -6.29 -10.86
C ASP A 33 -4.11 -4.88 -11.36
N GLY A 34 -5.05 -4.20 -12.04
CA GLY A 34 -4.83 -2.83 -12.53
C GLY A 34 -4.72 -1.77 -11.44
N TYR A 35 -5.19 -2.07 -10.22
CA TYR A 35 -5.02 -1.23 -9.05
C TYR A 35 -5.11 -2.03 -7.74
N TYR A 36 -4.59 -1.42 -6.68
CA TYR A 36 -4.61 -1.96 -5.32
C TYR A 36 -5.16 -0.91 -4.37
N ILE A 37 -5.95 -1.35 -3.39
CA ILE A 37 -6.48 -0.49 -2.34
C ILE A 37 -5.68 -0.71 -1.07
N VAL A 38 -5.12 0.36 -0.54
CA VAL A 38 -4.43 0.38 0.76
C VAL A 38 -5.30 1.15 1.73
N LYS A 39 -5.58 0.55 2.88
CA LYS A 39 -6.37 1.14 3.96
C LYS A 39 -5.53 1.24 5.23
N LEU A 40 -5.66 2.33 5.97
CA LEU A 40 -5.23 2.42 7.35
C LEU A 40 -6.40 2.00 8.23
N VAL A 41 -6.29 0.83 8.86
CA VAL A 41 -7.30 0.32 9.79
C VAL A 41 -6.83 0.53 11.23
N ASP A 42 -7.79 0.77 12.12
CA ASP A 42 -7.55 0.78 13.56
C ASP A 42 -7.97 -0.57 14.13
N LEU A 43 -7.01 -1.31 14.68
CA LEU A 43 -7.24 -2.58 15.35
C LEU A 43 -6.94 -2.41 16.83
N LYS A 44 -7.97 -2.08 17.61
CA LYS A 44 -7.89 -1.90 19.07
C LYS A 44 -6.84 -0.86 19.49
N GLY A 45 -6.80 0.29 18.80
CA GLY A 45 -5.84 1.38 19.04
C GLY A 45 -4.53 1.26 18.27
N LEU A 46 -4.28 0.13 17.60
CA LEU A 46 -3.11 -0.05 16.74
C LEU A 46 -3.47 0.23 15.28
N LYS A 47 -2.93 1.32 14.74
CA LYS A 47 -3.04 1.66 13.32
C LYS A 47 -2.21 0.69 12.47
N ARG A 48 -2.84 0.04 11.50
CA ARG A 48 -2.19 -0.90 10.60
C ARG A 48 -2.57 -0.62 9.15
N TYR A 49 -1.59 -0.66 8.26
CA TYR A 49 -1.86 -0.63 6.83
C TYR A 49 -2.22 -2.02 6.32
N VAL A 50 -3.27 -2.10 5.52
CA VAL A 50 -3.72 -3.33 4.86
C VAL A 50 -3.87 -3.05 3.37
N CYS A 51 -3.31 -3.93 2.54
CA CYS A 51 -3.42 -3.82 1.09
C CYS A 51 -4.32 -4.93 0.54
N SER A 52 -5.13 -4.62 -0.47
CA SER A 52 -5.95 -5.61 -1.18
C SER A 52 -5.13 -6.73 -1.85
N CYS A 53 -3.82 -6.56 -2.05
CA CYS A 53 -2.95 -7.65 -2.54
C CYS A 53 -2.69 -8.73 -1.47
N GLN A 54 -2.96 -8.43 -0.19
CA GLN A 54 -2.82 -9.35 0.94
C GLN A 54 -4.13 -10.08 1.24
N ASP A 55 -5.20 -9.80 0.48
CA ASP A 55 -6.48 -10.49 0.62
C ASP A 55 -6.27 -12.02 0.56
N PRO A 56 -6.71 -12.79 1.58
CA PRO A 56 -6.52 -14.23 1.64
C PRO A 56 -7.02 -14.99 0.42
N SER A 57 -8.07 -14.49 -0.24
CA SER A 57 -8.63 -15.07 -1.47
C SER A 57 -7.68 -14.99 -2.67
N LYS A 58 -6.65 -14.13 -2.62
CA LYS A 58 -5.67 -13.98 -3.71
C LYS A 58 -4.50 -14.97 -3.56
N PRO A 59 -4.01 -15.57 -4.67
CA PRO A 59 -2.85 -16.46 -4.63
C PRO A 59 -1.63 -15.74 -4.04
N PHE A 60 -0.87 -16.42 -3.17
CA PHE A 60 0.33 -15.89 -2.48
C PHE A 60 0.08 -14.80 -1.43
N SER A 61 -1.16 -14.61 -0.97
CA SER A 61 -1.55 -13.66 0.09
C SER A 61 -0.75 -13.84 1.39
N LEU A 62 -0.59 -15.09 1.86
CA LEU A 62 0.19 -15.43 3.06
C LEU A 62 1.69 -15.07 2.95
N ARG A 63 2.30 -15.24 1.77
CA ARG A 63 3.69 -14.85 1.54
C ARG A 63 3.85 -13.32 1.51
N ARG A 64 2.95 -12.61 0.83
CA ARG A 64 2.92 -11.14 0.73
C ARG A 64 2.45 -10.43 2.01
N ALA A 65 1.85 -11.15 2.94
CA ALA A 65 1.59 -10.67 4.29
C ALA A 65 2.86 -10.68 5.15
N ARG A 66 3.80 -11.59 4.87
CA ARG A 66 5.09 -11.74 5.58
C ARG A 66 6.21 -10.91 4.93
N GLU A 67 6.22 -10.78 3.61
CA GLU A 67 7.14 -9.94 2.84
C GLU A 67 6.53 -8.53 2.70
N GLY A 68 7.21 -7.50 3.22
CA GLY A 68 6.70 -6.12 3.21
C GLY A 68 6.12 -5.68 1.85
N CYS A 69 4.83 -5.34 1.84
CA CYS A 69 4.11 -5.01 0.61
C CYS A 69 4.60 -3.69 0.00
N SER A 70 5.06 -3.73 -1.26
CA SER A 70 5.52 -2.52 -1.96
C SER A 70 4.43 -1.46 -2.15
N HIS A 71 3.15 -1.85 -2.26
CA HIS A 71 2.01 -0.91 -2.29
C HIS A 71 1.87 -0.14 -0.96
N ILE A 72 1.99 -0.84 0.18
CA ILE A 72 1.96 -0.20 1.50
C ILE A 72 3.14 0.74 1.65
N GLY A 73 4.34 0.29 1.26
CA GLY A 73 5.54 1.13 1.28
C GLY A 73 5.41 2.38 0.42
N ALA A 74 4.76 2.30 -0.74
CA ALA A 74 4.49 3.44 -1.61
C ALA A 74 3.59 4.47 -0.92
N VAL A 75 2.51 4.02 -0.26
CA VAL A 75 1.60 4.90 0.50
C VAL A 75 2.31 5.58 1.68
N ILE A 76 3.12 4.85 2.44
CA ILE A 76 3.90 5.44 3.54
C ILE A 76 4.85 6.51 3.00
N ALA A 77 5.55 6.25 1.90
CA ALA A 77 6.44 7.23 1.28
C ALA A 77 5.67 8.45 0.73
N TYR A 78 4.54 8.24 0.06
CA TYR A 78 3.66 9.31 -0.42
C TYR A 78 3.24 10.25 0.73
N ARG A 79 2.75 9.68 1.84
CA ARG A 79 2.32 10.47 3.00
C ARG A 79 3.45 11.27 3.64
N ARG A 80 4.65 10.70 3.72
CA ARG A 80 5.86 11.40 4.18
C ARG A 80 6.20 12.60 3.29
N MET A 81 6.13 12.42 1.97
CA MET A 81 6.39 13.50 1.01
C MET A 81 5.32 14.61 1.06
N LYS A 82 4.09 14.29 1.43
CA LYS A 82 3.00 15.26 1.67
C LYS A 82 3.08 15.96 3.03
N GLY A 83 3.99 15.56 3.92
CA GLY A 83 4.07 16.10 5.28
C GLY A 83 2.92 15.63 6.19
N GLU A 84 2.19 14.59 5.79
CA GLU A 84 1.05 14.00 6.53
C GLU A 84 1.49 12.91 7.52
N ASP A 85 2.78 12.58 7.52
CA ASP A 85 3.41 11.71 8.52
C ASP A 85 3.90 12.60 9.68
N ARG A 86 2.96 13.21 10.42
CA ARG A 86 3.20 13.72 11.77
C ARG A 86 3.01 12.54 12.73
N TYR A 87 4.04 11.72 12.85
CA TYR A 87 4.16 10.76 13.94
C TYR A 87 5.18 11.26 14.95
#